data_AF-A0A9D4B8N9-F1
#
_entry.id   AF-A0A9D4B8N9-F1
#
_cell.length_a   1.000
_cell.length_b   1.000
_cell.length_c   1.000
_cell.angle_alpha   90.00
_cell.angle_beta   90.00
_cell.angle_gamma   90.00
#
_symmetry.space_group_name_H-M   'P 1'
#
loop_
_entity.id
_entity.type
_entity.pdbx_description
1 polymer ?
#
loop_
_entity_poly.entity_id
_entity_poly.type
_entity_poly.pdbx_seq_one_letter_code
_entity_poly.pdbx_strand_id
1 'polypeptide(L)'
;MKGTSFTRFADWRFIHRARLNCVPLNGAVRHGNRDKRCRRCGYVTETLPHVLCSCKPHARAWQLRHNVIQDRLAKAIDPRLVEIADNGAVPGTDSPLHPDIIVMDEDRKKIILVDVTIPFENRTPAFREARACKLEKYAPLADTLRTKGYEVYTDALIIGALGAWDPCNEHVLRTCGVGRPYARLMRRLMVSDTIQWSRDIYTEQSPATANTESEPA
;
A
#
# COMPACT_ATOMS: atom_id res chain seq x y z
N MET A 1 -15.64 2.34 13.66
CA MET A 1 -15.07 3.70 13.56
C MET A 1 -15.57 4.36 12.29
N LYS A 2 -16.25 5.51 12.39
CA LYS A 2 -16.72 6.29 11.23
C LYS A 2 -15.51 6.76 10.42
N GLY A 3 -15.45 6.38 9.14
CA GLY A 3 -14.34 6.73 8.24
C GLY A 3 -14.19 8.24 8.12
N THR A 4 -13.05 8.77 8.56
CA THR A 4 -12.70 10.17 8.36
C THR A 4 -12.41 10.38 6.88
N SER A 5 -13.23 11.18 6.19
CA SER A 5 -13.16 11.43 4.75
C SER A 5 -11.93 12.23 4.30
N PHE A 6 -11.12 12.71 5.24
CA PHE A 6 -9.94 13.56 4.97
C PHE A 6 -8.82 13.33 5.99
N THR A 7 -7.60 13.72 5.62
CA THR A 7 -6.38 13.58 6.42
C THR A 7 -6.51 14.30 7.75
N ARG A 8 -6.29 13.59 8.86
CA ARG A 8 -6.38 14.18 10.20
C ARG A 8 -5.18 15.09 10.43
N PHE A 9 -5.31 16.04 11.35
CA PHE A 9 -4.18 16.94 11.70
C PHE A 9 -2.94 16.16 12.17
N ALA A 10 -3.13 15.07 12.92
CA ALA A 10 -2.01 14.23 13.35
C ALA A 10 -1.29 13.54 12.18
N ASP A 11 -2.03 13.11 11.17
CA ASP A 11 -1.52 12.45 9.97
C ASP A 11 -0.72 13.45 9.12
N TRP A 12 -1.26 14.67 8.97
CA TRP A 12 -0.59 15.80 8.32
C TRP A 12 0.72 16.18 9.05
N ARG A 13 0.68 16.28 10.38
CA ARG A 13 1.88 16.61 11.18
C ARG A 13 2.94 15.52 11.07
N PHE A 14 2.53 14.25 11.06
CA PHE A 14 3.42 13.11 10.89
C PHE A 14 4.09 13.13 9.50
N ILE A 15 3.29 13.27 8.43
CA ILE A 15 3.80 13.01 7.08
C ILE A 15 4.88 13.99 6.63
N HIS A 16 4.78 15.26 7.01
CA HIS A 16 5.81 16.26 6.68
C HIS A 16 7.14 15.95 7.35
N ARG A 17 7.11 15.55 8.63
CA ARG A 17 8.31 15.14 9.35
C ARG A 17 8.88 13.84 8.79
N ALA A 18 8.02 12.88 8.46
CA ALA A 18 8.44 11.59 7.93
C ALA A 18 9.14 11.74 6.57
N ARG A 19 8.60 12.57 5.67
CA ARG A 19 9.21 12.86 4.35
C ARG A 19 10.58 13.53 4.46
N LEU A 20 10.79 14.35 5.48
CA LEU A 20 12.08 14.97 5.77
C LEU A 20 13.02 14.08 6.61
N ASN A 21 12.59 12.85 6.95
CA ASN A 21 13.30 11.95 7.86
C ASN A 21 13.61 12.61 9.23
N CYS A 22 12.68 13.44 9.72
CA CYS A 22 12.76 14.18 10.98
C CYS A 22 11.90 13.57 12.09
N VAL A 23 11.48 12.31 11.95
CA VAL A 23 10.80 11.58 13.02
C VAL A 23 11.81 10.87 13.92
N PRO A 24 11.61 10.85 15.25
CA PRO A 24 12.54 10.20 16.15
C PRO A 24 12.51 8.67 15.94
N LEU A 25 13.58 8.17 15.34
CA LEU A 25 13.94 6.76 15.20
C LEU A 25 15.44 6.61 15.54
N ASN A 26 15.85 5.44 16.03
CA ASN A 26 17.21 5.20 16.47
C ASN A 26 18.22 5.41 15.33
N GLY A 27 17.86 5.01 14.11
CA GLY A 27 18.67 5.23 12.90
C GLY A 27 18.73 6.68 12.43
N ALA A 28 17.82 7.56 12.86
CA ALA A 28 17.81 8.99 12.47
C ALA A 28 18.71 9.86 13.37
N VAL A 29 19.10 9.35 14.55
CA VAL A 29 20.00 10.07 15.46
C VAL A 29 21.39 10.16 14.83
N ARG A 30 21.89 11.38 14.54
CA ARG A 30 23.20 11.57 13.90
C ARG A 30 24.39 11.59 14.87
N HIS A 31 24.16 12.02 16.11
CA HIS A 31 25.23 12.25 17.09
C HIS A 31 25.09 11.35 18.31
N GLY A 32 26.22 10.92 18.86
CA GLY A 32 26.31 10.10 20.08
C GLY A 32 26.31 8.58 19.82
N ASN A 33 26.86 7.84 20.78
CA ASN A 33 26.98 6.38 20.75
C ASN A 33 25.70 5.67 21.25
N ARG A 34 24.56 5.98 20.61
CA ARG A 34 23.27 5.36 20.93
C ARG A 34 23.03 4.13 20.07
N ASP A 35 22.36 3.13 20.64
CA ASP A 35 21.92 1.94 19.90
C ASP A 35 21.07 2.35 18.68
N LYS A 36 21.45 1.85 17.51
CA LYS A 36 20.76 2.10 16.23
C LYS A 36 19.72 1.05 15.90
N ARG A 37 19.72 -0.07 16.62
CA ARG A 37 18.86 -1.21 16.32
C ARG A 37 17.38 -0.84 16.46
N CYS A 38 16.55 -1.53 15.69
CA CYS A 38 15.10 -1.43 15.79
C CYS A 38 14.65 -1.84 17.19
N ARG A 39 13.94 -0.94 17.87
CA ARG A 39 13.50 -1.16 19.25
C ARG A 39 12.42 -2.24 19.39
N ARG A 40 11.79 -2.64 18.28
CA ARG A 40 10.75 -3.69 18.23
C ARG A 40 11.29 -5.07 17.84
N CYS A 41 12.18 -5.13 16.84
CA CYS A 41 12.61 -6.41 16.27
C CYS A 41 14.13 -6.63 16.23
N GLY A 42 14.94 -5.70 16.73
CA GLY A 42 16.40 -5.83 16.79
C GLY A 42 17.15 -5.68 15.47
N TYR A 43 16.48 -5.34 14.36
CA TYR A 43 17.12 -5.10 13.06
C TYR A 43 18.21 -4.03 13.17
N VAL A 44 19.30 -4.16 12.39
CA VAL A 44 20.56 -3.41 12.57
C VAL A 44 20.36 -1.89 12.70
N THR A 45 19.49 -1.30 11.87
CA THR A 45 19.23 0.14 11.87
C THR A 45 17.74 0.42 11.80
N GLU A 46 17.20 1.12 12.80
CA GLU A 46 15.81 1.56 12.85
C GLU A 46 15.58 2.77 11.92
N THR A 47 15.25 2.50 10.67
CA THR A 47 14.93 3.51 9.67
C THR A 47 13.43 3.56 9.37
N LEU A 48 12.97 4.66 8.80
CA LEU A 48 11.59 4.78 8.31
C LEU A 48 11.19 3.66 7.33
N PRO A 49 12.00 3.34 6.28
CA PRO A 49 11.72 2.20 5.40
C PRO A 49 11.55 0.89 6.17
N HIS A 50 12.44 0.63 7.15
CA HIS A 50 12.34 -0.57 7.97
C HIS A 50 11.02 -0.58 8.76
N VAL A 51 10.74 0.48 9.53
CA VAL A 51 9.55 0.55 10.39
C VAL A 51 8.25 0.43 9.58
N LEU A 52 8.14 1.16 8.47
CA LEU A 52 6.91 1.24 7.70
C LEU A 52 6.67 0.08 6.74
N CYS A 53 7.72 -0.65 6.34
CA CYS A 53 7.61 -1.63 5.26
C CYS A 53 8.29 -2.99 5.52
N SER A 54 9.11 -3.15 6.58
CA SER A 54 9.92 -4.38 6.74
C SER A 54 10.08 -4.90 8.18
N CYS A 55 9.69 -4.14 9.20
CA CYS A 55 9.66 -4.55 10.60
C CYS A 55 8.52 -5.54 10.92
N LYS A 56 8.80 -6.85 10.89
CA LYS A 56 7.81 -7.95 11.03
C LYS A 56 6.78 -7.81 12.16
N PRO A 57 7.08 -7.24 13.34
CA PRO A 57 6.07 -6.95 14.36
C PRO A 57 4.85 -6.17 13.84
N HIS A 58 5.02 -5.36 12.80
CA HIS A 58 3.96 -4.55 12.17
C HIS A 58 3.25 -5.24 11.00
N ALA A 59 3.51 -6.52 10.75
CA ALA A 59 2.95 -7.24 9.58
C ALA A 59 1.42 -7.15 9.50
N ARG A 60 0.73 -7.24 10.64
CA ARG A 60 -0.73 -7.10 10.69
C ARG A 60 -1.19 -5.71 10.22
N ALA A 61 -0.50 -4.66 10.64
CA ALA A 61 -0.81 -3.30 10.25
C ALA A 61 -0.50 -3.05 8.76
N TRP A 62 0.54 -3.67 8.20
CA TRP A 62 0.79 -3.61 6.74
C TRP A 62 -0.34 -4.25 5.95
N GLN A 63 -0.83 -5.41 6.40
CA GLN A 63 -1.96 -6.08 5.76
C GLN A 63 -3.21 -5.20 5.82
N LEU A 64 -3.50 -4.60 6.97
CA LEU A 64 -4.66 -3.70 7.10
C LEU A 64 -4.53 -2.46 6.21
N ARG A 65 -3.34 -1.86 6.15
CA ARG A 65 -3.05 -0.73 5.26
C ARG A 65 -3.27 -1.10 3.80
N HIS A 66 -2.83 -2.28 3.39
CA HIS A 66 -3.03 -2.81 2.04
C HIS A 66 -4.52 -3.08 1.75
N ASN A 67 -5.19 -3.84 2.62
CA ASN A 67 -6.60 -4.22 2.45
C ASN A 67 -7.52 -3.00 2.29
N VAL A 68 -7.28 -1.90 3.04
CA VAL A 68 -8.11 -0.70 2.90
C VAL A 68 -8.04 -0.09 1.50
N ILE A 69 -6.89 -0.18 0.83
CA ILE A 69 -6.74 0.30 -0.56
C ILE A 69 -7.40 -0.66 -1.54
N GLN A 70 -7.19 -1.97 -1.35
CA GLN A 70 -7.85 -3.03 -2.12
C GLN A 70 -9.37 -2.87 -2.05
N ASP A 71 -9.94 -2.73 -0.86
CA ASP A 71 -11.38 -2.56 -0.62
C ASP A 71 -11.94 -1.33 -1.33
N ARG A 72 -11.20 -0.23 -1.37
CA ARG A 72 -11.65 0.99 -2.07
C ARG A 72 -11.70 0.79 -3.57
N LEU A 73 -10.71 0.10 -4.15
CA LEU A 73 -10.71 -0.18 -5.57
C LEU A 73 -11.82 -1.19 -5.90
N ALA A 74 -11.95 -2.27 -5.15
CA ALA A 74 -13.01 -3.27 -5.35
C ALA A 74 -14.42 -2.64 -5.30
N LYS A 75 -14.69 -1.76 -4.32
CA LYS A 75 -15.97 -1.03 -4.21
C LYS A 75 -16.24 -0.03 -5.35
N ALA A 76 -15.22 0.35 -6.10
CA ALA A 76 -15.34 1.32 -7.19
C ALA A 76 -15.64 0.65 -8.54
N ILE A 77 -15.42 -0.65 -8.65
CA ILE A 77 -15.61 -1.42 -9.87
C ILE A 77 -17.04 -1.99 -9.85
N ASP A 78 -17.63 -2.21 -11.02
CA ASP A 78 -18.95 -2.82 -11.14
C ASP A 78 -18.97 -4.19 -10.42
N PRO A 79 -19.81 -4.38 -9.40
CA PRO A 79 -19.86 -5.63 -8.63
C PRO A 79 -20.09 -6.88 -9.48
N ARG A 80 -20.67 -6.75 -10.68
CA ARG A 80 -20.87 -7.88 -11.61
C ARG A 80 -19.59 -8.35 -12.28
N LEU A 81 -18.58 -7.48 -12.36
CA LEU A 81 -17.31 -7.73 -13.02
C LEU A 81 -16.19 -8.06 -12.02
N VAL A 82 -16.43 -7.91 -10.72
CA VAL A 82 -15.41 -8.07 -9.69
C VAL A 82 -15.48 -9.46 -9.09
N GLU A 83 -14.39 -10.20 -9.24
CA GLU A 83 -14.07 -11.30 -8.35
C GLU A 83 -12.95 -10.84 -7.42
N ILE A 84 -13.33 -10.51 -6.19
CA ILE A 84 -12.34 -10.26 -5.14
C ILE A 84 -11.74 -11.62 -4.82
N ALA A 85 -10.45 -11.78 -5.10
CA ALA A 85 -9.72 -12.98 -4.74
C ALA A 85 -9.55 -13.02 -3.21
N ASP A 86 -10.61 -13.38 -2.51
CA ASP A 86 -10.55 -13.73 -1.10
C ASP A 86 -9.97 -15.16 -1.04
N ASN A 87 -8.63 -15.27 -1.19
CA ASN A 87 -7.89 -16.54 -1.32
C ASN A 87 -8.37 -17.50 -2.43
N GLY A 88 -9.17 -17.02 -3.40
CA GLY A 88 -9.68 -17.84 -4.50
C GLY A 88 -8.62 -18.11 -5.58
N ALA A 89 -8.60 -19.32 -6.11
CA ALA A 89 -7.87 -19.65 -7.34
C ALA A 89 -8.43 -18.80 -8.50
N VAL A 90 -7.57 -18.34 -9.41
CA VAL A 90 -8.03 -17.59 -10.57
C VAL A 90 -8.91 -18.50 -11.44
N PRO A 91 -10.16 -18.10 -11.76
CA PRO A 91 -11.13 -18.98 -12.40
C PRO A 91 -10.57 -19.74 -13.59
N GLY A 92 -10.82 -21.05 -13.56
CA GLY A 92 -10.38 -21.97 -14.59
C GLY A 92 -8.90 -22.30 -14.58
N THR A 93 -8.04 -21.70 -13.74
CA THR A 93 -6.60 -22.00 -13.70
C THR A 93 -6.19 -22.71 -12.41
N ASP A 94 -5.17 -23.58 -12.51
CA ASP A 94 -4.54 -24.22 -11.34
C ASP A 94 -3.38 -23.39 -10.77
N SER A 95 -3.37 -22.07 -11.03
CA SER A 95 -2.29 -21.20 -10.60
C SER A 95 -2.34 -20.97 -9.09
N PRO A 96 -1.21 -21.09 -8.36
CA PRO A 96 -1.13 -20.74 -6.94
C PRO A 96 -1.01 -19.21 -6.73
N LEU A 97 -1.08 -18.42 -7.79
CA LEU A 97 -0.96 -16.97 -7.73
C LEU A 97 -2.32 -16.33 -7.42
N HIS A 98 -2.32 -15.43 -6.45
CA HIS A 98 -3.50 -14.69 -6.03
C HIS A 98 -3.24 -13.19 -6.20
N PRO A 99 -3.63 -12.58 -7.34
CA PRO A 99 -3.72 -11.13 -7.47
C PRO A 99 -4.75 -10.57 -6.49
N ASP A 100 -4.52 -9.36 -5.96
CA ASP A 100 -5.45 -8.77 -4.98
C ASP A 100 -6.86 -8.51 -5.54
N ILE A 101 -6.96 -8.16 -6.82
CA ILE A 101 -8.23 -7.87 -7.50
C ILE A 101 -8.21 -8.49 -8.89
N ILE A 102 -9.27 -9.22 -9.21
CA ILE A 102 -9.52 -9.76 -10.55
C ILE A 102 -10.81 -9.14 -11.06
N VAL A 103 -10.73 -8.48 -12.21
CA VAL A 103 -11.91 -7.98 -12.92
C VAL A 103 -12.10 -8.84 -14.15
N MET A 104 -13.24 -9.52 -14.26
CA MET A 104 -13.56 -10.42 -15.35
C MET A 104 -14.82 -9.94 -16.08
N ASP A 105 -14.67 -9.71 -17.37
CA ASP A 105 -15.74 -9.39 -18.31
C ASP A 105 -15.84 -10.55 -19.29
N GLU A 106 -16.76 -11.48 -18.99
CA GLU A 106 -16.97 -12.70 -19.79
C GLU A 106 -17.52 -12.39 -21.19
N ASP A 107 -18.38 -11.38 -21.31
CA ASP A 107 -18.99 -10.98 -22.58
C ASP A 107 -17.92 -10.50 -23.57
N ARG A 108 -16.93 -9.74 -23.08
CA ARG A 108 -15.81 -9.23 -23.90
C ARG A 108 -14.59 -10.12 -23.88
N LYS A 109 -14.62 -11.24 -23.15
CA LYS A 109 -13.46 -12.10 -22.87
C LYS A 109 -12.24 -11.30 -22.41
N LYS A 110 -12.44 -10.42 -21.43
CA LYS A 110 -11.39 -9.56 -20.89
C LYS A 110 -11.16 -9.81 -19.40
N ILE A 111 -9.90 -9.91 -18.99
CA ILE A 111 -9.49 -10.05 -17.59
C ILE A 111 -8.50 -8.95 -17.23
N ILE A 112 -8.67 -8.34 -16.05
CA ILE A 112 -7.74 -7.37 -15.48
C ILE A 112 -7.27 -7.90 -14.13
N LEU A 113 -5.97 -8.13 -14.01
CA LEU A 113 -5.29 -8.55 -12.79
C LEU A 113 -4.64 -7.31 -12.17
N VAL A 114 -5.06 -6.92 -10.96
CA VAL A 114 -4.51 -5.77 -10.25
C VAL A 114 -3.98 -6.17 -8.90
N ASP A 115 -2.75 -5.75 -8.60
CA ASP A 115 -2.11 -5.96 -7.30
C ASP A 115 -1.83 -4.61 -6.63
N VAL A 116 -2.22 -4.47 -5.38
CA VAL A 116 -1.96 -3.29 -4.55
C VAL A 116 -0.56 -3.42 -3.94
N THR A 117 0.27 -2.41 -4.14
CA THR A 117 1.63 -2.39 -3.59
C THR A 117 1.92 -1.07 -2.89
N ILE A 118 2.45 -1.17 -1.66
CA ILE A 118 2.77 0.00 -0.82
C ILE A 118 4.27 0.03 -0.50
N PRO A 119 5.13 0.41 -1.48
CA PRO A 119 6.57 0.45 -1.27
C PRO A 119 6.98 1.70 -0.48
N PHE A 120 8.19 1.72 0.08
CA PHE A 120 8.74 2.97 0.57
C PHE A 120 9.14 3.87 -0.61
N GLU A 121 8.65 5.11 -0.64
CA GLU A 121 8.79 6.03 -1.78
C GLU A 121 10.17 6.70 -1.88
N ASN A 122 11.22 5.91 -2.12
CA ASN A 122 12.57 6.39 -2.41
C ASN A 122 12.73 6.79 -3.89
N ARG A 123 11.96 7.80 -4.33
CA ARG A 123 11.89 8.33 -5.71
C ARG A 123 11.22 7.38 -6.72
N THR A 124 11.09 7.85 -7.96
CA THR A 124 10.43 7.17 -9.08
C THR A 124 10.93 5.74 -9.38
N PRO A 125 12.23 5.41 -9.28
CA PRO A 125 12.70 4.05 -9.53
C PRO A 125 12.02 2.99 -8.64
N ALA A 126 11.78 3.31 -7.36
CA ALA A 126 11.11 2.40 -6.43
C ALA A 126 9.71 1.98 -6.92
N PHE A 127 8.98 2.88 -7.57
CA PHE A 127 7.65 2.56 -8.12
C PHE A 127 7.76 1.74 -9.41
N ARG A 128 8.72 2.07 -10.27
CA ARG A 128 8.96 1.30 -11.51
C ARG A 128 9.37 -0.14 -11.22
N GLU A 129 10.29 -0.32 -10.28
CA GLU A 129 10.76 -1.63 -9.82
C GLU A 129 9.61 -2.42 -9.17
N ALA A 130 8.87 -1.80 -8.23
CA ALA A 130 7.72 -2.44 -7.60
C ALA A 130 6.66 -2.90 -8.63
N ARG A 131 6.37 -2.08 -9.65
CA ARG A 131 5.46 -2.43 -10.74
C ARG A 131 6.01 -3.59 -11.58
N ALA A 132 7.26 -3.49 -12.01
CA ALA A 132 7.92 -4.50 -12.83
C ALA A 132 7.93 -5.87 -12.15
N CYS A 133 8.26 -5.93 -10.85
CA CYS A 133 8.22 -7.18 -10.08
C CYS A 133 6.83 -7.82 -10.06
N LYS A 134 5.75 -7.03 -10.01
CA LYS A 134 4.38 -7.56 -10.04
C LYS A 134 3.98 -8.04 -11.44
N LEU A 135 4.34 -7.29 -12.49
CA LEU A 135 4.12 -7.71 -13.87
C LEU A 135 4.83 -9.03 -14.16
N GLU A 136 6.09 -9.16 -13.76
CA GLU A 136 6.88 -10.39 -13.90
C GLU A 136 6.27 -11.55 -13.10
N LYS A 137 5.89 -11.31 -11.83
CA LYS A 137 5.24 -12.31 -10.98
C LYS A 137 4.00 -12.92 -11.63
N TYR A 138 3.14 -12.10 -12.25
CA TYR A 138 1.87 -12.55 -12.82
C TYR A 138 1.93 -12.85 -14.33
N ALA A 139 3.08 -12.70 -14.99
CA ALA A 139 3.23 -13.00 -16.42
C ALA A 139 2.80 -14.44 -16.77
N PRO A 140 3.21 -15.50 -16.04
CA PRO A 140 2.81 -16.88 -16.36
C PRO A 140 1.29 -17.11 -16.26
N LEU A 141 0.65 -16.48 -15.27
CA LEU A 141 -0.81 -16.52 -15.11
C LEU A 141 -1.50 -15.81 -16.27
N ALA A 142 -1.01 -14.63 -16.66
CA ALA A 142 -1.56 -13.88 -17.78
C ALA A 142 -1.45 -14.67 -19.10
N ASP A 143 -0.33 -15.35 -19.34
CA ASP A 143 -0.14 -16.18 -20.54
C ASP A 143 -1.06 -17.40 -20.57
N THR A 144 -1.30 -18.01 -19.41
CA THR A 144 -2.26 -19.11 -19.25
C THR A 144 -3.68 -18.66 -19.59
N LEU A 145 -4.09 -17.48 -19.10
CA LEU A 145 -5.41 -16.91 -19.40
C LEU A 145 -5.54 -16.46 -20.86
N ARG A 146 -4.47 -15.91 -21.46
CA ARG A 146 -4.43 -15.56 -22.90
C ARG A 146 -4.60 -16.78 -23.79
N THR A 147 -3.99 -17.90 -23.42
CA THR A 147 -4.13 -19.18 -24.15
C THR A 147 -5.58 -19.67 -24.17
N LYS A 148 -6.39 -19.26 -23.20
CA LYS A 148 -7.83 -19.56 -23.12
C LYS A 148 -8.70 -18.58 -23.89
N GLY A 149 -8.11 -17.65 -24.65
CA GLY A 149 -8.82 -16.69 -25.47
C GLY A 149 -9.21 -15.39 -24.75
N TYR A 150 -8.68 -15.13 -23.55
CA TYR A 150 -8.92 -13.85 -22.86
C TYR A 150 -7.91 -12.78 -23.27
N GLU A 151 -8.37 -11.55 -23.40
CA GLU A 151 -7.53 -10.36 -23.39
C GLU A 151 -7.15 -10.03 -21.93
N VAL A 152 -5.87 -10.13 -21.58
CA VAL A 152 -5.41 -10.01 -20.19
C VAL A 152 -4.55 -8.77 -19.99
N TYR A 153 -5.01 -7.91 -19.07
CA TYR A 153 -4.29 -6.76 -18.56
C TYR A 153 -3.78 -7.04 -17.16
N THR A 154 -2.47 -6.93 -16.96
CA THR A 154 -1.85 -7.08 -15.64
C THR A 154 -1.25 -5.74 -15.26
N ASP A 155 -1.54 -5.25 -14.05
CA ASP A 155 -0.91 -4.03 -13.55
C ASP A 155 -0.88 -3.96 -12.02
N ALA A 156 -0.17 -2.96 -11.48
CA ALA A 156 -0.11 -2.69 -10.05
C ALA A 156 -0.69 -1.32 -9.69
N LEU A 157 -1.45 -1.26 -8.61
CA LEU A 157 -1.87 -0.02 -7.97
C LEU A 157 -0.85 0.36 -6.89
N ILE A 158 -0.03 1.37 -7.17
CA ILE A 158 1.11 1.72 -6.31
C ILE A 158 0.86 3.01 -5.56
N ILE A 159 0.91 2.94 -4.23
CA ILE A 159 0.86 4.10 -3.35
C ILE A 159 2.05 4.01 -2.42
N GLY A 160 2.93 5.00 -2.41
CA GLY A 160 4.07 4.96 -1.52
C GLY A 160 3.65 5.05 -0.05
N ALA A 161 4.47 4.47 0.83
CA ALA A 161 4.20 4.43 2.27
C ALA A 161 4.11 5.82 2.92
N LEU A 162 4.59 6.88 2.27
CA LEU A 162 4.45 8.27 2.73
C LEU A 162 3.46 9.08 1.84
N GLY A 163 2.58 8.39 1.12
CA GLY A 163 1.45 8.95 0.39
C GLY A 163 1.77 9.48 -1.00
N ALA A 164 2.91 9.14 -1.61
CA ALA A 164 3.14 9.43 -3.02
C ALA A 164 2.24 8.55 -3.91
N TRP A 165 1.65 9.18 -4.93
CA TRP A 165 0.79 8.52 -5.90
C TRP A 165 1.56 8.21 -7.17
N ASP A 166 1.54 6.97 -7.64
CA ASP A 166 2.10 6.61 -8.94
C ASP A 166 1.20 7.15 -10.07
N PRO A 167 1.70 8.00 -10.99
CA PRO A 167 0.93 8.48 -12.14
C PRO A 167 0.32 7.35 -13.00
N CYS A 168 0.96 6.18 -13.05
CA CYS A 168 0.47 5.04 -13.83
C CYS A 168 -0.82 4.44 -13.23
N ASN A 169 -1.18 4.73 -11.97
CA ASN A 169 -2.46 4.32 -11.39
C ASN A 169 -3.67 4.90 -12.13
N GLU A 170 -3.53 6.06 -12.78
CA GLU A 170 -4.63 6.65 -13.57
C GLU A 170 -5.01 5.77 -14.77
N HIS A 171 -4.08 4.97 -15.28
CA HIS A 171 -4.36 3.97 -16.30
C HIS A 171 -5.12 2.78 -15.69
N VAL A 172 -4.64 2.25 -14.55
CA VAL A 172 -5.28 1.14 -13.82
C VAL A 172 -6.75 1.45 -13.51
N LEU A 173 -7.01 2.61 -12.88
CA LEU A 173 -8.37 3.03 -12.53
C LEU A 173 -9.28 3.11 -13.76
N ARG A 174 -8.79 3.69 -14.86
CA ARG A 174 -9.54 3.77 -16.11
C ARG A 174 -9.82 2.39 -16.72
N THR A 175 -8.83 1.50 -16.70
CA THR A 175 -8.96 0.13 -17.22
C THR A 175 -9.99 -0.67 -16.43
N CYS A 176 -10.06 -0.45 -15.11
CA CYS A 176 -11.09 -1.01 -14.23
C CYS A 176 -12.46 -0.31 -14.33
N GLY A 177 -12.67 0.60 -15.28
CA GLY A 177 -13.97 1.27 -15.49
C GLY A 177 -14.26 2.44 -14.53
N VAL A 178 -13.30 2.87 -13.72
CA VAL A 178 -13.49 3.97 -12.76
C VAL A 178 -13.50 5.31 -13.49
N GLY A 179 -14.61 6.04 -13.39
CA GLY A 179 -14.78 7.36 -14.02
C GLY A 179 -13.82 8.42 -13.48
N ARG A 180 -13.35 9.32 -14.35
CA ARG A 180 -12.36 10.39 -14.00
C ARG A 180 -12.74 11.25 -12.79
N PRO A 181 -14.00 11.72 -12.62
CA PRO A 181 -14.36 12.50 -11.45
C PRO A 181 -14.18 11.73 -10.14
N TYR A 182 -14.58 10.45 -10.13
CA TYR A 182 -14.49 9.59 -8.97
C TYR A 182 -13.05 9.14 -8.69
N ALA A 183 -12.26 8.85 -9.73
CA ALA A 183 -10.83 8.54 -9.62
C ALA A 183 -10.05 9.64 -8.87
N ARG A 184 -10.35 10.93 -9.15
CA ARG A 184 -9.73 12.07 -8.44
C ARG A 184 -10.02 12.07 -6.94
N LEU A 185 -11.25 11.70 -6.55
CA LEU A 185 -11.64 11.57 -5.15
C LEU A 185 -10.95 10.35 -4.52
N MET A 186 -11.02 9.19 -5.17
CA MET A 186 -10.39 7.95 -4.70
C MET A 186 -8.90 8.14 -4.43
N ARG A 187 -8.17 8.79 -5.33
CA ARG A 187 -6.75 9.12 -5.13
C ARG A 187 -6.51 9.84 -3.80
N ARG A 188 -7.30 10.87 -3.49
CA ARG A 188 -7.17 11.63 -2.23
C ARG A 188 -7.47 10.76 -1.01
N LEU A 189 -8.52 9.95 -1.09
CA LEU A 189 -8.94 9.06 0.00
C LEU A 189 -7.92 7.95 0.26
N MET A 190 -7.45 7.27 -0.79
CA MET A 190 -6.43 6.23 -0.72
C MET A 190 -5.10 6.77 -0.17
N VAL A 191 -4.65 7.93 -0.64
CA VAL A 191 -3.45 8.58 -0.09
C VAL A 191 -3.65 8.93 1.39
N SER A 192 -4.81 9.46 1.76
CA SER A 192 -5.11 9.79 3.16
C SER A 192 -5.09 8.56 4.06
N ASP A 193 -5.70 7.45 3.63
CA ASP A 193 -5.71 6.21 4.40
C ASP A 193 -4.31 5.62 4.54
N THR A 194 -3.52 5.61 3.47
CA THR A 194 -2.12 5.15 3.53
C THR A 194 -1.31 5.96 4.54
N ILE A 195 -1.46 7.28 4.54
CA ILE A 195 -0.78 8.15 5.51
C ILE A 195 -1.25 7.86 6.93
N GLN A 196 -2.56 7.71 7.15
CA GLN A 196 -3.12 7.39 8.46
C GLN A 196 -2.52 6.09 9.00
N TRP A 197 -2.53 5.02 8.20
CA TRP A 197 -1.94 3.74 8.60
C TRP A 197 -0.43 3.81 8.83
N SER A 198 0.32 4.53 7.99
CA SER A 198 1.75 4.72 8.19
C SER A 198 2.06 5.49 9.49
N ARG A 199 1.22 6.46 9.83
CA ARG A 199 1.30 7.17 11.12
C ARG A 199 0.98 6.20 12.26
N ASP A 200 -0.05 5.38 12.14
CA ASP A 200 -0.46 4.43 13.18
C ASP A 200 0.67 3.40 13.45
N ILE A 201 1.25 2.82 12.40
CA ILE A 201 2.45 1.96 12.48
C ILE A 201 3.62 2.68 13.18
N TYR A 202 3.87 3.94 12.82
CA TYR A 202 4.92 4.73 13.46
C TYR A 202 4.63 5.02 14.94
N THR A 203 3.38 5.24 15.32
CA THR A 203 3.01 5.45 16.72
C THR A 203 3.12 4.17 17.54
N GLU A 204 2.81 3.02 16.96
CA GLU A 204 3.09 1.71 17.56
C GLU A 204 4.60 1.47 17.70
N GLN A 205 5.43 2.02 16.80
CA GLN A 205 6.88 1.96 16.95
C GLN A 205 7.37 2.81 18.13
N SER A 206 6.77 3.99 18.34
CA SER A 206 7.24 4.95 19.33
C SER A 206 7.03 4.40 20.75
N PRO A 207 8.01 4.49 21.66
CA PRO A 207 7.75 4.24 23.06
C PRO A 207 6.66 5.22 23.50
N ALA A 208 5.63 4.73 24.20
CA ALA A 208 4.69 5.60 24.88
C ALA A 208 5.52 6.66 25.62
N THR A 209 5.27 7.93 25.33
CA THR A 209 5.91 9.02 26.04
C THR A 209 5.78 8.72 27.53
N ALA A 210 6.91 8.56 28.22
CA ALA A 210 6.93 8.71 29.66
C ALA A 210 6.33 10.10 29.92
N ASN A 211 5.13 10.13 30.50
CA ASN A 211 4.59 11.32 31.12
C ASN A 211 5.54 11.68 32.26
N THR A 212 6.57 12.47 31.98
CA THR A 212 7.20 13.28 33.02
C THR A 212 6.29 14.48 33.23
N GLU A 213 5.24 14.26 34.02
CA GLU A 213 4.71 15.30 34.90
C GLU A 213 5.80 15.55 35.95
N SER A 214 6.51 16.66 35.82
CA SER A 214 7.21 17.25 36.94
C SER A 214 6.32 18.38 37.46
N GLU A 215 5.57 18.10 38.51
CA GLU A 215 4.97 19.14 39.36
C GLU A 215 6.09 20.03 39.92
N PRO A 216 5.93 21.37 39.90
CA PRO A 216 6.80 22.23 40.66
C PRO A 216 6.40 22.17 42.14
N ALA A 217 7.39 21.94 43.00
CA ALA A 217 7.32 22.18 44.43
C ALA A 217 7.43 23.68 44.73
#